data_AF-A0A5C7I2Y1-F1
#
_entry.id   AF-A0A5C7I2Y1-F1
#
_cell.length_a   1.000
_cell.length_b   1.000
_cell.length_c   1.000
_cell.angle_alpha   90.00
_cell.angle_beta   90.00
_cell.angle_gamma   90.00
#
_symmetry.space_group_name_H-M   'P 1'
#
loop_
_entity.id
_entity.type
_entity.pdbx_description
1 polymer ?
#
loop_
_entity_poly.entity_id
_entity_poly.type
_entity_poly.pdbx_seq_one_letter_code
_entity_poly.pdbx_strand_id
1 'polypeptide(L)'
;MNRRPTTVEEILTIEVKPEWKKGTKITFPEKGNEQRSVIPSDLVFIFYEKPHSVFKRDGNDLIVTQKVPLVEALTGYTVQLTILDRRNLTIPVNSVISPTYEEVVKGEGMHIPKEPSKRGNLRIKFNIKFPSKLTTKQKTDLKRLIPSS
;
A
#
# COMPACT_ATOMS: atom_id res chain seq x y z
N MET A 1 42.34 -32.03 -17.14
CA MET A 1 41.18 -32.67 -16.49
C MET A 1 40.08 -31.62 -16.36
N ASN A 2 39.12 -31.55 -17.29
CA ASN A 2 38.02 -30.58 -17.24
C ASN A 2 36.96 -31.06 -16.24
N ARG A 3 37.04 -30.60 -14.99
CA ARG A 3 35.95 -30.81 -14.03
C ARG A 3 34.78 -29.93 -14.45
N ARG A 4 33.63 -30.55 -14.72
CA ARG A 4 32.38 -29.84 -14.96
C ARG A 4 31.97 -29.10 -13.68
N PRO A 5 31.37 -27.90 -13.78
CA PRO A 5 30.83 -27.23 -12.61
C PRO A 5 29.78 -28.11 -11.94
N THR A 6 29.83 -28.19 -10.61
CA THR A 6 28.84 -28.87 -9.79
C THR A 6 27.93 -27.83 -9.18
N THR A 7 26.62 -28.03 -9.27
CA THR A 7 25.63 -27.19 -8.59
C THR A 7 25.51 -27.64 -7.13
N VAL A 8 25.59 -26.70 -6.19
CA VAL A 8 25.36 -26.91 -4.76
C VAL A 8 24.12 -26.12 -4.36
N GLU A 9 23.23 -26.75 -3.62
CA GLU A 9 22.06 -26.08 -3.03
C GLU A 9 22.33 -25.79 -1.56
N GLU A 10 22.08 -24.56 -1.14
CA GLU A 10 22.21 -24.12 0.25
C GLU A 10 20.99 -23.28 0.64
N ILE A 11 20.50 -23.48 1.87
CA ILE A 11 19.38 -22.71 2.42
C ILE A 11 19.93 -21.49 3.15
N LEU A 12 19.63 -20.29 2.64
CA LEU A 12 19.94 -19.03 3.29
C LEU A 12 18.69 -18.47 3.97
N THR A 13 18.73 -18.36 5.30
CA THR A 13 17.59 -17.85 6.08
C THR A 13 17.65 -16.32 6.15
N ILE A 14 16.55 -15.67 5.77
CA ILE A 14 16.39 -14.22 5.89
C ILE A 14 15.17 -13.94 6.78
N GLU A 15 15.42 -13.40 7.97
CA GLU A 15 14.37 -12.94 8.88
C GLU A 15 13.89 -11.55 8.45
N VAL A 16 12.71 -11.49 7.82
CA VAL A 16 12.14 -10.22 7.36
C VAL A 16 11.67 -9.38 8.55
N LYS A 17 12.25 -8.19 8.70
CA LYS A 17 11.85 -7.28 9.77
C LYS A 17 10.78 -6.27 9.31
N PRO A 18 9.79 -5.91 10.16
CA PRO A 18 8.68 -5.01 9.80
C PRO A 18 9.10 -3.63 9.26
N GLU A 19 10.28 -3.16 9.65
CA GLU A 19 10.82 -1.86 9.31
C GLU A 19 11.50 -1.80 7.94
N TRP A 20 11.70 -2.93 7.27
CA TRP A 20 12.38 -2.97 5.98
C TRP A 20 11.55 -2.29 4.89
N LYS A 21 12.28 -1.59 4.02
CA LYS A 21 11.73 -0.85 2.89
C LYS A 21 12.23 -1.48 1.60
N LYS A 22 11.53 -1.20 0.50
CA LYS A 22 12.05 -1.49 -0.83
C LYS A 22 13.49 -0.97 -0.96
N GLY A 23 14.39 -1.84 -1.43
CA GLY A 23 15.81 -1.53 -1.62
C GLY A 23 16.72 -1.92 -0.46
N THR A 24 16.20 -2.39 0.68
CA THR A 24 17.03 -2.99 1.74
C THR A 24 17.85 -4.13 1.16
N LYS A 25 19.16 -4.13 1.42
CA LYS A 25 20.11 -5.14 0.95
C LYS A 25 20.51 -6.07 2.07
N ILE A 26 20.46 -7.37 1.83
CA ILE A 26 20.98 -8.42 2.71
C ILE A 26 22.09 -9.14 1.97
N THR A 27 23.29 -9.07 2.53
CA THR A 27 24.50 -9.62 1.91
C THR A 27 24.90 -10.89 2.63
N PHE A 28 25.06 -11.97 1.87
CA PHE A 28 25.70 -13.19 2.32
C PHE A 28 27.11 -13.25 1.70
N PRO A 29 28.16 -13.08 2.52
CA PRO A 29 29.52 -13.01 2.00
C PRO A 29 29.93 -14.34 1.39
N GLU A 30 30.66 -14.28 0.27
CA GLU A 30 31.27 -15.45 -0.37
C GLU A 30 30.28 -16.58 -0.77
N LYS A 31 29.00 -16.25 -1.00
CA LYS A 31 27.94 -17.20 -1.43
C LYS A 31 27.68 -17.20 -2.94
N GLY A 32 28.56 -16.60 -3.72
CA GLY A 32 28.52 -16.55 -5.18
C GLY A 32 29.17 -17.77 -5.82
N ASN A 33 29.54 -17.62 -7.10
CA ASN A 33 30.19 -18.71 -7.83
C ASN A 33 31.61 -18.95 -7.31
N GLU A 34 31.92 -20.21 -6.98
CA GLU A 34 33.25 -20.62 -6.54
C GLU A 34 34.16 -20.96 -7.73
N GLN A 35 35.40 -20.47 -7.69
CA GLN A 35 36.46 -20.81 -8.65
C GLN A 35 37.76 -21.11 -7.92
N ARG A 36 38.62 -21.96 -8.52
CA ARG A 36 39.91 -22.31 -7.90
C ARG A 36 40.76 -21.06 -7.71
N SER A 37 41.28 -20.90 -6.49
CA SER A 37 42.15 -19.78 -6.09
C SER A 37 41.51 -18.40 -6.21
N VAL A 38 40.18 -18.32 -6.25
CA VAL A 38 39.41 -17.07 -6.29
C VAL A 38 38.43 -17.07 -5.13
N ILE A 39 38.39 -15.99 -4.36
CA ILE A 39 37.40 -15.79 -3.29
C ILE A 39 36.02 -15.66 -3.96
N PRO A 40 35.00 -16.44 -3.55
CA PRO A 40 33.67 -16.33 -4.12
C PRO A 40 33.09 -14.93 -3.94
N SER A 41 32.25 -14.49 -4.88
CA SER A 41 31.57 -13.20 -4.75
C SER A 41 30.47 -13.24 -3.69
N ASP A 42 30.02 -12.07 -3.23
CA ASP A 42 28.89 -11.98 -2.31
C ASP A 42 27.56 -12.22 -3.04
N LEU A 43 26.60 -12.82 -2.33
CA LEU A 43 25.22 -12.90 -2.76
C LEU A 43 24.41 -11.80 -2.07
N VAL A 44 23.87 -10.86 -2.85
CA VAL A 44 23.10 -9.72 -2.34
C VAL A 44 21.62 -9.89 -2.68
N PHE A 45 20.79 -10.07 -1.66
CA PHE A 45 19.34 -10.00 -1.79
C PHE A 45 18.87 -8.55 -1.67
N ILE A 46 17.99 -8.13 -2.57
CA ILE A 46 17.38 -6.80 -2.54
C ILE A 46 15.88 -6.97 -2.30
N PHE A 47 15.38 -6.32 -1.26
CA PHE A 47 13.97 -6.36 -0.92
C PHE A 47 13.13 -5.56 -1.91
N TYR A 48 12.05 -6.18 -2.39
CA TYR A 48 11.04 -5.56 -3.23
C TYR A 48 9.65 -5.76 -2.62
N GLU A 49 8.80 -4.75 -2.76
CA GLU A 49 7.41 -4.79 -2.30
C GLU A 49 6.53 -5.37 -3.39
N LYS A 50 5.95 -6.55 -3.15
CA LYS A 50 4.97 -7.13 -4.07
C LYS A 50 3.71 -6.24 -4.08
N PRO A 51 3.13 -5.93 -5.26
CA PRO A 51 1.87 -5.22 -5.34
C PRO A 51 0.79 -5.93 -4.51
N HIS A 52 0.11 -5.18 -3.64
CA HIS A 52 -1.04 -5.69 -2.88
C HIS A 52 -2.34 -5.21 -3.55
N SER A 53 -3.38 -6.06 -3.52
CA SER A 53 -4.65 -5.78 -4.21
C SER A 53 -5.41 -4.58 -3.63
N VAL A 54 -5.24 -4.31 -2.35
CA VAL A 54 -5.98 -3.27 -1.61
C VAL A 54 -5.10 -2.07 -1.24
N PHE A 55 -3.83 -2.32 -0.88
CA PHE A 55 -2.98 -1.33 -0.22
C PHE A 55 -1.79 -1.01 -1.10
N LYS A 56 -1.43 0.26 -1.15
CA LYS A 56 -0.16 0.70 -1.70
C LYS A 56 0.65 1.34 -0.58
N ARG A 57 1.84 0.82 -0.32
CA ARG A 57 2.75 1.44 0.64
C ARG A 57 3.35 2.71 0.04
N ASP A 58 3.39 3.77 0.85
CA ASP A 58 4.06 5.04 0.54
C ASP A 58 4.94 5.42 1.73
N GLY A 59 6.21 4.98 1.67
CA GLY A 59 7.12 5.08 2.81
C GLY A 59 6.62 4.30 4.03
N ASN A 60 6.18 5.00 5.06
CA ASN A 60 5.60 4.40 6.27
C ASN A 60 4.06 4.44 6.27
N ASP A 61 3.45 5.10 5.29
CA ASP A 61 2.00 5.21 5.17
C ASP A 61 1.44 4.11 4.27
N LEU A 62 0.15 3.85 4.41
CA LEU A 62 -0.62 2.98 3.54
C LEU A 62 -1.66 3.81 2.81
N ILE A 63 -1.78 3.61 1.51
CA ILE A 63 -2.80 4.23 0.67
C ILE A 63 -3.80 3.15 0.26
N VAL A 64 -5.09 3.45 0.41
CA VAL A 64 -6.20 2.65 -0.11
C VAL A 64 -7.12 3.53 -0.94
N THR A 65 -7.70 2.98 -2.00
CA THR A 65 -8.66 3.70 -2.84
C THR A 65 -10.04 3.06 -2.74
N GLN A 66 -10.97 3.75 -2.08
CA GLN A 66 -12.36 3.33 -1.97
C GLN A 66 -13.18 3.84 -3.14
N LYS A 67 -14.08 3.01 -3.66
CA LYS A 67 -15.06 3.43 -4.66
C LYS A 67 -16.30 3.90 -3.91
N VAL A 68 -16.73 5.14 -4.16
CA VAL A 68 -17.89 5.75 -3.50
C VAL A 68 -18.86 6.28 -4.55
N PRO A 69 -20.17 5.97 -4.49
CA PRO A 69 -21.18 6.61 -5.32
C PRO A 69 -21.20 8.13 -5.12
N LEU A 70 -21.50 8.89 -6.17
CA LEU A 70 -21.61 10.35 -6.09
C LEU A 70 -22.59 10.81 -4.99
N VAL A 71 -23.70 10.11 -4.81
CA VAL A 71 -24.68 10.48 -3.78
C VAL A 71 -24.07 10.42 -2.38
N GLU A 72 -23.40 9.32 -2.03
CA GLU A 72 -22.72 9.15 -0.73
C GLU A 72 -21.55 10.11 -0.57
N ALA A 73 -20.82 10.40 -1.65
CA ALA A 73 -19.77 11.42 -1.64
C ALA A 73 -20.30 12.82 -1.27
N LEU A 74 -21.55 13.13 -1.60
CA LEU A 74 -22.19 14.41 -1.29
C LEU A 74 -22.95 14.42 0.05
N THR A 75 -23.50 13.27 0.48
CA THR A 75 -24.39 13.19 1.64
C THR A 75 -23.77 12.54 2.88
N GLY A 76 -22.56 12.00 2.76
CA GLY A 76 -21.87 11.27 3.82
C GLY A 76 -21.67 9.80 3.47
N TYR A 77 -20.53 9.27 3.89
CA TYR A 77 -20.09 7.91 3.59
C TYR A 77 -19.43 7.29 4.82
N THR A 78 -19.60 5.98 5.03
CA THR A 78 -18.87 5.25 6.07
C THR A 78 -17.92 4.25 5.42
N VAL A 79 -16.62 4.46 5.61
CA VAL A 79 -15.61 3.51 5.13
C VAL A 79 -15.61 2.31 6.06
N GLN A 80 -15.77 1.12 5.47
CA GLN A 80 -15.52 -0.15 6.14
C GLN A 80 -14.33 -0.83 5.46
N LEU A 81 -13.30 -1.12 6.25
CA LEU A 81 -12.04 -1.65 5.72
C LEU A 81 -11.41 -2.65 6.69
N THR A 82 -11.04 -3.82 6.18
CA THR A 82 -10.15 -4.74 6.89
C THR A 82 -8.70 -4.39 6.58
N ILE A 83 -7.92 -4.07 7.60
CA ILE A 83 -6.51 -3.68 7.46
C ILE A 83 -5.56 -4.88 7.56
N LEU A 84 -4.26 -4.64 7.36
CA LEU A 84 -3.24 -5.71 7.26
C LEU A 84 -3.15 -6.61 8.49
N ASP A 85 -3.49 -6.11 9.68
CA ASP A 85 -3.52 -6.88 10.93
C ASP A 85 -4.86 -7.59 11.19
N ARG A 86 -5.74 -7.61 10.17
CA ARG A 86 -7.08 -8.22 10.19
C ARG A 86 -8.10 -7.54 11.10
N ARG A 87 -7.81 -6.38 11.67
CA ARG A 87 -8.84 -5.56 12.32
C ARG A 87 -9.74 -4.92 11.27
N ASN A 88 -11.00 -4.69 11.66
CA ASN A 88 -11.95 -3.92 10.87
C ASN A 88 -11.99 -2.49 11.39
N LEU A 89 -11.83 -1.53 10.49
CA LEU A 89 -12.02 -0.11 10.76
C LEU A 89 -13.37 0.35 10.19
N THR A 90 -14.08 1.17 10.97
CA THR A 90 -15.31 1.85 10.55
C THR A 90 -15.10 3.35 10.74
N ILE A 91 -15.01 4.08 9.63
CA ILE A 91 -14.62 5.50 9.63
C ILE A 91 -15.75 6.30 8.98
N PRO A 92 -16.53 7.06 9.76
CA PRO A 92 -17.55 7.95 9.21
C PRO A 92 -16.90 9.18 8.57
N VAL A 93 -17.27 9.48 7.33
CA VAL A 93 -16.87 10.66 6.57
C VAL A 93 -18.12 11.50 6.35
N ASN A 94 -18.25 12.55 7.14
CA ASN A 94 -19.41 13.45 7.12
C ASN A 94 -19.20 14.69 6.23
N SER A 95 -17.96 14.92 5.79
CA SER A 95 -17.61 15.97 4.85
C SER A 95 -17.96 15.58 3.41
N VAL A 96 -18.09 16.57 2.53
CA VAL A 96 -18.22 16.31 1.09
C VAL A 96 -16.90 15.74 0.57
N ILE A 97 -16.98 14.55 -0.01
CA ILE A 97 -15.84 13.86 -0.62
C ILE A 97 -15.66 14.41 -2.04
N SER A 98 -14.60 15.19 -2.24
CA SER A 98 -14.18 15.66 -3.56
C SER A 98 -13.19 14.68 -4.22
N PRO A 99 -12.93 14.78 -5.54
CA PRO A 99 -11.97 13.90 -6.22
C PRO A 99 -10.53 13.97 -5.66
N THR A 100 -10.16 15.07 -5.01
CA THR A 100 -8.86 15.27 -4.38
C THR A 100 -8.89 15.07 -2.87
N TYR A 101 -10.07 14.85 -2.29
CA TYR A 101 -10.23 14.61 -0.86
C TYR A 101 -9.53 13.33 -0.44
N GLU A 102 -8.96 13.38 0.75
CA GLU A 102 -8.32 12.23 1.37
C GLU A 102 -8.67 12.20 2.86
N GLU A 103 -9.12 11.04 3.32
CA GLU A 103 -9.36 10.80 4.75
C GLU A 103 -8.10 10.17 5.36
N VAL A 104 -7.59 10.77 6.44
CA VAL A 104 -6.33 10.32 7.06
C VAL A 104 -6.62 9.72 8.44
N VAL A 105 -6.44 8.41 8.54
CA VAL A 105 -6.54 7.67 9.81
C VAL A 105 -5.15 7.55 10.42
N LYS A 106 -4.93 8.29 11.49
CA LYS A 106 -3.61 8.37 12.15
C LYS A 106 -3.22 7.03 12.78
N GLY A 107 -1.96 6.63 12.62
CA GLY A 107 -1.40 5.44 13.26
C GLY A 107 -1.79 4.10 12.64
N GLU A 108 -2.53 4.09 11.53
CA GLU A 108 -2.98 2.87 10.84
C GLU A 108 -2.10 2.49 9.62
N GLY A 109 -0.89 3.05 9.53
CA GLY A 109 0.13 2.72 8.53
C GLY A 109 1.11 1.63 8.97
N MET A 110 2.32 1.65 8.39
CA MET A 110 3.42 0.72 8.69
C MET A 110 4.24 1.18 9.91
N HIS A 111 4.96 0.26 10.55
CA HIS A 111 5.86 0.55 11.68
C HIS A 111 6.98 1.51 11.27
N ILE A 112 7.34 2.41 12.19
CA ILE A 112 8.44 3.36 11.99
C ILE A 112 9.73 2.77 12.59
N PRO A 113 10.79 2.53 11.79
CA PRO A 113 12.01 1.84 12.24
C PRO A 113 12.67 2.43 13.50
N LYS A 114 12.62 3.76 13.65
CA LYS A 114 13.28 4.49 14.73
C LYS A 114 12.38 4.70 15.95
N GLU A 115 11.11 4.34 15.86
CA GLU A 115 10.09 4.59 16.88
C GLU A 115 9.14 3.38 16.95
N PRO A 116 9.50 2.32 17.69
CA PRO A 116 8.80 1.02 17.64
C PRO A 116 7.32 1.09 18.01
N SER A 117 6.93 2.06 18.85
CA SER A 117 5.55 2.31 19.27
C SER A 117 4.74 3.16 18.28
N LYS A 118 5.39 3.72 17.25
CA LYS A 118 4.73 4.58 16.27
C LYS A 118 4.57 3.91 14.92
N ARG A 119 3.48 4.29 14.26
CA ARG A 119 3.12 3.86 12.92
C ARG A 119 2.85 5.08 12.06
N GLY A 120 3.04 4.93 10.75
CA GLY A 120 2.54 5.90 9.77
C GLY A 120 1.02 5.96 9.75
N ASN A 121 0.47 6.62 8.75
CA ASN A 121 -0.97 6.82 8.61
C ASN A 121 -1.56 5.92 7.52
N LEU A 122 -2.86 5.66 7.64
CA LEU A 122 -3.67 5.16 6.54
C LEU A 122 -4.33 6.35 5.83
N ARG A 123 -4.10 6.45 4.53
CA ARG A 123 -4.56 7.50 3.64
C ARG A 123 -5.61 6.93 2.70
N ILE A 124 -6.86 7.32 2.87
CA ILE A 124 -8.00 6.80 2.10
C ILE A 124 -8.34 7.80 1.01
N LYS A 125 -8.11 7.39 -0.24
CA LYS A 125 -8.51 8.13 -1.43
C LYS A 125 -9.84 7.62 -1.94
N PHE A 126 -10.57 8.47 -2.65
CA PHE A 126 -11.90 8.15 -3.13
C PHE A 126 -11.98 8.22 -4.66
N ASN A 127 -12.43 7.13 -5.28
CA ASN A 127 -12.82 7.08 -6.68
C ASN A 127 -14.33 7.26 -6.76
N ILE A 128 -14.76 8.50 -7.02
CA ILE A 128 -16.17 8.86 -7.07
C ILE A 128 -16.82 8.30 -8.33
N LYS A 129 -17.87 7.50 -8.15
CA LYS A 129 -18.67 6.92 -9.22
C LYS A 129 -19.84 7.82 -9.55
N PHE A 130 -19.69 8.56 -10.63
CA PHE A 130 -20.77 9.34 -11.22
C PHE A 130 -21.82 8.42 -11.86
N PRO A 131 -23.12 8.76 -11.76
CA PRO A 131 -24.15 8.06 -12.51
C PRO A 131 -23.94 8.26 -14.01
N SER A 132 -24.18 7.23 -14.81
CA SER A 132 -24.02 7.30 -16.27
C SER A 132 -25.06 8.19 -16.96
N LYS A 133 -26.25 8.32 -16.35
CA LYS A 133 -27.36 9.14 -16.82
C LYS A 133 -28.15 9.71 -15.65
N LEU A 134 -28.80 10.83 -15.88
CA LEU A 134 -29.76 11.45 -14.96
C LEU A 134 -31.01 11.84 -15.76
N THR A 135 -32.19 11.64 -15.17
CA THR A 135 -33.46 12.08 -15.75
C THR A 135 -33.57 13.60 -15.76
N THR A 136 -34.44 14.16 -16.60
CA THR A 136 -34.70 15.60 -16.63
C THR A 136 -35.13 16.12 -15.26
N LYS A 137 -35.99 15.38 -14.55
CA LYS A 137 -36.43 15.72 -13.19
C LYS A 137 -35.25 15.77 -12.22
N GLN A 138 -34.39 14.74 -12.19
CA GLN A 138 -33.21 14.71 -11.33
C GLN A 138 -32.26 15.88 -11.61
N LYS A 139 -32.03 16.22 -12.89
CA LYS A 139 -31.20 17.37 -13.26
C LYS A 139 -31.78 18.69 -12.77
N THR A 140 -33.09 18.89 -12.90
CA THR A 140 -33.78 20.10 -12.41
C THR A 140 -33.71 20.19 -10.89
N ASP A 141 -33.96 19.08 -10.18
CA ASP A 141 -33.88 19.04 -8.72
C ASP A 141 -32.45 19.34 -8.22
N LEU A 142 -31.43 18.75 -8.86
CA LEU A 142 -30.03 19.02 -8.52
C LEU A 142 -29.63 20.48 -8.74
N LYS A 143 -30.05 21.10 -9.85
CA LYS A 143 -29.79 22.53 -10.11
C LYS A 143 -30.41 23.47 -9.06
N ARG A 144 -31.52 23.06 -8.44
CA ARG A 144 -32.17 23.82 -7.37
C ARG A 144 -31.47 23.65 -6.03
N LEU A 145 -30.98 22.44 -5.74
CA LEU A 145 -30.44 22.07 -4.43
C LEU A 145 -28.93 22.34 -4.29
N ILE A 146 -28.18 22.21 -5.38
CA ILE A 146 -26.73 22.36 -5.38
C ILE A 146 -26.38 23.72 -6.00
N PRO A 147 -25.65 24.60 -5.28
CA PRO A 147 -25.25 25.88 -5.83
C PRO A 147 -24.35 25.70 -7.04
N SER A 148 -24.63 26.46 -8.09
CA SER A 148 -23.72 26.60 -9.24
C SER A 148 -22.63 27.57 -8.79
N SER A 149 -21.48 27.02 -8.40
CA SER A 149 -20.30 27.83 -8.06
C SER A 149 -19.75 28.54 -9.29
#